data_AF-A0A1V3XTS5-F1
#
_entry.id   AF-A0A1V3XTS5-F1
#
_cell.length_a   1.000
_cell.length_b   1.000
_cell.length_c   1.000
_cell.angle_alpha   90.00
_cell.angle_beta   90.00
_cell.angle_gamma   90.00
#
_symmetry.space_group_name_H-M   'P 1'
#
loop_
_entity.id
_entity.type
_entity.pdbx_description
1 polymer ?
#
loop_
_entity_poly.entity_id
_entity_poly.type
_entity_poly.pdbx_seq_one_letter_code
_entity_poly.pdbx_strand_id
1 'polypeptide(L)'
;MIIHNERALTEEAYAKNPKRGRHRVLRIAAQPGTPVICTQGRVIPDLIAWWCERDGVRPDKSRNHKGSTWVLSLSGGRLIAADHIGGALAANVRA
;
A
#
# COMPACT_ATOMS: atom_id res chain seq x y z
N MET A 1 -2.72 -7.27 18.86
CA MET A 1 -2.81 -6.59 17.55
C MET A 1 -4.19 -5.98 17.42
N ILE A 2 -4.31 -4.68 17.18
CA ILE A 2 -5.60 -3.98 17.04
C ILE A 2 -5.80 -3.69 15.55
N ILE A 3 -7.02 -3.93 15.05
CA ILE A 3 -7.41 -3.64 13.67
C ILE A 3 -8.23 -2.36 13.67
N HIS A 4 -7.84 -1.40 12.84
CA HIS A 4 -8.56 -0.13 12.64
C HIS A 4 -9.20 -0.08 11.26
N ASN A 5 -10.45 0.39 11.19
CA ASN A 5 -11.16 0.52 9.92
C ASN A 5 -10.73 1.77 9.14
N GLU A 6 -10.27 1.57 7.91
CA GLU A 6 -9.75 2.63 7.05
C GLU A 6 -10.72 2.99 5.91
N ARG A 7 -11.82 3.67 6.25
CA ARG A 7 -12.89 4.02 5.28
C ARG A 7 -12.41 4.85 4.07
N ALA A 8 -11.29 5.55 4.19
CA ALA A 8 -10.71 6.34 3.09
C ALA A 8 -9.93 5.48 2.07
N LEU A 9 -9.71 4.20 2.39
CA LEU A 9 -8.92 3.25 1.61
C LEU A 9 -9.78 2.15 0.98
N THR A 10 -11.10 2.33 0.88
CA THR A 10 -11.93 1.48 0.00
C THR A 10 -11.78 1.91 -1.45
N GLU A 11 -12.07 1.04 -2.41
CA GLU A 11 -12.01 1.41 -3.84
C GLU A 11 -12.92 2.59 -4.17
N GLU A 12 -14.13 2.62 -3.64
CA GLU A 12 -15.13 3.66 -3.93
C GLU A 12 -14.69 5.01 -3.35
N ALA A 13 -14.24 5.01 -2.09
CA ALA A 13 -13.77 6.22 -1.43
C ALA A 13 -12.49 6.76 -2.08
N TYR A 14 -11.58 5.86 -2.45
CA TYR A 14 -10.33 6.20 -3.10
C TYR A 14 -10.56 6.73 -4.52
N ALA A 15 -11.41 6.08 -5.32
CA ALA A 15 -11.77 6.55 -6.66
C ALA A 15 -12.40 7.95 -6.62
N LYS A 16 -13.24 8.24 -5.62
CA LYS A 16 -13.85 9.57 -5.45
C LYS A 16 -12.83 10.64 -5.02
N ASN A 17 -11.85 10.30 -4.19
CA ASN A 17 -10.83 11.25 -3.73
C ASN A 17 -9.50 10.55 -3.38
N PRO A 18 -8.62 10.31 -4.38
CA PRO A 18 -7.35 9.62 -4.14
C PRO A 18 -6.44 10.39 -3.17
N LYS A 19 -6.48 11.73 -3.22
CA LYS A 19 -5.70 12.59 -2.32
C LYS A 19 -6.03 12.28 -0.86
N ARG A 20 -7.31 12.08 -0.50
CA ARG A 20 -7.71 11.76 0.88
C ARG A 20 -7.15 10.41 1.33
N GLY A 21 -7.17 9.40 0.46
CA GLY A 21 -6.58 8.08 0.74
C GLY A 21 -5.07 8.17 0.94
N ARG A 22 -4.36 8.83 0.02
CA ARG A 22 -2.90 9.07 0.09
C ARG A 22 -2.49 9.76 1.40
N HIS A 23 -3.16 10.86 1.78
CA HIS A 23 -2.91 11.52 3.07
C HIS A 23 -3.21 10.63 4.27
N ARG A 24 -4.21 9.74 4.19
CA ARG A 24 -4.50 8.80 5.28
C ARG A 24 -3.35 7.81 5.45
N VAL A 25 -2.82 7.24 4.36
CA VAL A 25 -1.68 6.32 4.40
C VAL A 25 -0.45 6.98 5.01
N LEU A 26 -0.12 8.22 4.63
CA LEU A 26 0.99 8.95 5.25
C LEU A 26 0.80 9.15 6.76
N ARG A 27 -0.42 9.48 7.21
CA ARG A 27 -0.71 9.61 8.64
C ARG A 27 -0.56 8.30 9.39
N ILE A 28 -0.89 7.16 8.77
CA ILE A 28 -0.68 5.83 9.35
C ILE A 28 0.81 5.53 9.43
N ALA A 29 1.56 5.77 8.35
CA ALA A 29 3.02 5.53 8.28
C ALA A 29 3.84 6.42 9.24
N ALA A 30 3.30 7.57 9.65
CA ALA A 30 3.92 8.45 10.63
C ALA A 30 3.69 8.02 12.09
N GLN A 31 2.84 7.02 12.35
CA GLN A 31 2.65 6.49 13.70
C GLN A 31 3.85 5.62 14.10
N PRO A 32 4.17 5.50 15.40
CA PRO A 32 5.22 4.61 15.86
C PRO A 32 4.99 3.14 15.44
N GLY A 33 6.06 2.45 15.07
CA GLY A 33 6.04 1.03 14.67
C GLY A 33 5.94 0.82 13.15
N THR A 34 5.61 -0.42 12.76
CA THR A 34 5.49 -0.84 11.36
C THR A 34 4.04 -1.22 11.06
N PRO A 35 3.21 -0.30 10.52
CA PRO A 35 1.81 -0.57 10.27
C PRO A 35 1.64 -1.51 9.07
N VAL A 36 0.62 -2.37 9.15
CA VAL A 36 0.14 -3.17 8.02
C VAL A 36 -1.17 -2.57 7.53
N ILE A 37 -1.26 -2.27 6.24
CA ILE A 37 -2.47 -1.73 5.60
C ILE A 37 -2.97 -2.76 4.59
N CYS A 38 -4.11 -3.39 4.89
CA CYS A 38 -4.81 -4.26 3.93
C CYS A 38 -5.86 -3.44 3.18
N THR A 39 -5.80 -3.45 1.86
CA THR A 39 -6.72 -2.71 0.98
C THR A 39 -6.88 -3.44 -0.36
N GLN A 40 -7.54 -2.81 -1.31
CA GLN A 40 -8.11 -3.43 -2.50
C GLN A 40 -7.27 -3.18 -3.76
N GLY A 41 -7.49 -4.02 -4.77
CA GLY A 41 -6.68 -4.07 -5.98
C GLY A 41 -6.73 -2.79 -6.83
N ARG A 42 -7.79 -1.98 -6.76
CA ARG A 42 -7.82 -0.69 -7.46
C ARG A 42 -7.23 0.48 -6.68
N VAL A 43 -6.82 0.27 -5.42
CA VAL A 43 -6.18 1.29 -4.59
C VAL A 43 -4.66 1.18 -4.64
N ILE A 44 -4.14 -0.04 -4.47
CA ILE A 44 -2.70 -0.29 -4.29
C ILE A 44 -1.84 0.25 -5.45
N PRO A 45 -2.16 -0.01 -6.74
CA PRO A 45 -1.27 0.39 -7.84
C PRO A 45 -1.05 1.91 -7.91
N ASP A 46 -2.13 2.69 -7.77
CA ASP A 46 -2.05 4.15 -7.79
C ASP A 46 -1.30 4.68 -6.56
N LEU A 47 -1.58 4.14 -5.36
CA LEU A 47 -0.93 4.55 -4.13
C LEU A 47 0.59 4.35 -4.19
N ILE A 48 1.05 3.18 -4.65
CA ILE A 48 2.47 2.85 -4.76
C ILE A 48 3.14 3.74 -5.80
N ALA A 49 2.54 3.88 -6.99
CA ALA A 49 3.07 4.72 -8.05
C ALA A 49 3.23 6.17 -7.59
N TRP A 50 2.18 6.74 -6.99
CA TRP A 50 2.20 8.12 -6.49
C TRP A 50 3.27 8.34 -5.40
N TRP A 51 3.41 7.42 -4.45
CA TRP A 51 4.35 7.60 -3.36
C TRP A 51 5.80 7.46 -3.86
N CYS A 52 6.04 6.48 -4.74
CA CYS A 52 7.32 6.32 -5.42
C CYS A 52 7.71 7.57 -6.22
N GLU A 53 6.78 8.12 -7.00
CA GLU A 53 7.00 9.37 -7.75
C GLU A 53 7.31 10.54 -6.83
N ARG A 54 6.53 10.72 -5.75
CA ARG A 54 6.71 11.81 -4.78
C ARG A 54 8.11 11.82 -4.15
N ASP A 55 8.62 10.65 -3.81
CA ASP A 55 9.87 10.52 -3.04
C ASP A 55 11.08 10.15 -3.91
N GLY A 56 10.90 9.93 -5.23
CA GLY A 56 11.96 9.62 -6.19
C GLY A 56 12.43 8.17 -6.17
N VAL A 57 11.58 7.24 -5.72
CA VAL A 57 11.88 5.81 -5.61
C VAL A 57 11.39 5.08 -6.85
N ARG A 58 12.17 4.12 -7.36
CA ARG A 58 11.71 3.21 -8.41
C ARG A 58 11.08 1.98 -7.76
N PRO A 59 9.78 1.71 -7.97
CA PRO A 59 9.16 0.51 -7.42
C PRO A 59 9.64 -0.73 -8.16
N ASP A 60 9.64 -1.87 -7.45
CA ASP A 60 9.88 -3.16 -8.08
C ASP A 60 8.80 -3.52 -9.13
N LYS A 61 9.13 -4.39 -10.08
CA LYS A 61 8.17 -4.92 -11.06
C LYS A 61 7.20 -5.84 -10.33
N SER A 62 5.92 -5.54 -10.41
CA SER A 62 4.90 -6.28 -9.68
C SER A 62 3.74 -6.73 -10.57
N ARG A 63 3.01 -7.71 -10.04
CA ARG A 63 1.65 -8.05 -10.46
C ARG A 63 0.78 -7.97 -9.21
N ASN A 64 -0.27 -7.16 -9.26
CA ASN A 64 -1.14 -6.86 -8.13
C ASN A 64 -2.11 -8.03 -7.82
N HIS A 65 -1.54 -9.18 -7.47
CA HIS A 65 -2.28 -10.40 -7.14
C HIS A 65 -2.85 -10.33 -5.72
N LYS A 66 -3.97 -11.01 -5.49
CA LYS A 66 -4.55 -11.11 -4.14
C LYS A 66 -3.55 -11.76 -3.18
N GLY A 67 -3.39 -11.15 -2.01
CA GLY A 67 -2.47 -11.61 -0.97
C GLY A 67 -1.00 -11.24 -1.20
N SER A 68 -0.66 -10.45 -2.24
CA SER A 68 0.67 -9.86 -2.34
C SER A 68 0.88 -8.76 -1.29
N THR A 69 2.15 -8.42 -1.03
CA THR A 69 2.54 -7.39 -0.07
C THR A 69 3.51 -6.41 -0.73
N TRP A 70 3.33 -5.12 -0.43
CA TRP A 70 4.35 -4.11 -0.68
C TRP A 70 5.04 -3.76 0.63
N VAL A 71 6.36 -3.85 0.65
CA VAL A 71 7.20 -3.38 1.75
C VAL A 71 7.71 -1.99 1.40
N LEU A 72 7.29 -0.99 2.17
CA LEU A 72 7.68 0.40 2.00
C LEU A 72 8.67 0.77 3.11
N SER A 73 9.93 0.97 2.76
CA SER A 73 10.97 1.37 3.73
C SER A 73 11.05 2.88 3.81
N LEU A 74 10.97 3.44 5.02
CA LEU A 74 11.04 4.88 5.25
C LEU A 74 12.27 5.24 6.09
N SER A 75 12.90 6.37 5.77
CA SER A 75 13.93 7.02 6.57
C SER A 75 13.64 8.52 6.67
N GLY A 76 13.61 9.07 7.89
CA GLY A 76 13.25 10.48 8.10
C GLY A 76 11.87 10.86 7.53
N GLY A 77 10.91 9.93 7.52
CA GLY A 77 9.57 10.13 6.94
C GLY A 77 9.50 10.12 5.41
N ARG A 78 10.62 9.86 4.72
CA ARG A 78 10.68 9.72 3.26
C ARG A 78 10.76 8.25 2.86
N LEU A 79 10.05 7.87 1.80
CA LEU A 79 10.19 6.56 1.19
C LEU A 79 11.58 6.44 0.54
N ILE A 80 12.27 5.34 0.79
CA ILE A 80 13.60 5.04 0.23
C ILE A 80 13.64 3.74 -0.58
N ALA A 81 12.68 2.83 -0.35
CA ALA A 81 12.53 1.59 -1.11
C ALA A 81 11.06 1.16 -1.15
N ALA A 82 10.68 0.45 -2.22
CA ALA A 82 9.36 -0.12 -2.42
C ALA A 82 9.48 -1.49 -3.08
N ASP A 83 9.46 -2.53 -2.25
CA ASP A 83 9.70 -3.91 -2.65
C ASP A 83 8.38 -4.68 -2.72
N HIS A 84 8.23 -5.52 -3.76
CA HIS A 84 7.02 -6.31 -3.94
C HIS A 84 7.27 -7.78 -3.61
N ILE A 85 6.52 -8.29 -2.63
CA ILE A 85 6.49 -9.70 -2.27
C ILE A 85 5.24 -10.32 -2.88
N GLY A 86 5.43 -11.31 -3.77
CA GLY A 86 4.35 -12.05 -4.40
C GLY A 86 3.43 -12.71 -3.36
N GLY A 87 2.15 -12.87 -3.71
CA GLY A 87 1.18 -13.45 -2.78
C GLY A 87 1.44 -14.92 -2.50
N ALA A 88 1.37 -15.32 -1.22
CA ALA A 88 1.42 -16.72 -0.80
C ALA A 88 0.20 -17.54 -1.29
N LEU A 89 -0.82 -16.87 -1.84
CA LEU A 89 -2.08 -17.47 -2.27
C LEU A 89 -1.99 -18.30 -3.57
N ALA A 90 -0.79 -18.46 -4.15
CA ALA A 90 -0.58 -19.14 -5.43
C ALA A 90 0.24 -20.44 -5.30
N ALA A 91 -0.16 -21.32 -4.38
CA ALA A 91 0.18 -22.75 -4.47
C ALA A 91 -1.04 -23.67 -4.33
N ASN A 92 -2.06 -23.34 -3.52
CA ASN A 92 -3.06 -24.34 -3.09
C ASN A 92 -4.55 -23.93 -3.21
N VAL A 93 -4.92 -22.88 -3.95
CA VAL A 93 -6.35 -22.61 -4.21
C VAL A 93 -6.63 -22.81 -5.70
N ARG A 94 -6.92 -24.07 -6.06
CA ARG A 94 -7.72 -24.36 -7.26
C ARG A 94 -9.18 -24.18 -6.85
N ALA A 95 -9.89 -23.30 -7.56
CA ALA A 95 -11.35 -23.26 -7.55
C ALA A 95 -11.91 -24.54 -8.20
#